data_AF-A0A061RAU5-F1
#
_entry.id   AF-A0A061RAU5-F1
#
_cell.length_a   1.000
_cell.length_b   1.000
_cell.length_c   1.000
_cell.angle_alpha   90.00
_cell.angle_beta   90.00
_cell.angle_gamma   90.00
#
_symmetry.space_group_name_H-M   'P 1'
#
loop_
_entity.id
_entity.type
_entity.pdbx_description
1 polymer ?
#
loop_
_entity_poly.entity_id
_entity_poly.type
_entity_poly.pdbx_seq_one_letter_code
_entity_poly.pdbx_strand_id
1 'polypeptide(L)'
;MANEKPVKEAKFAVEGGPRLAPRRVPPAGFASLTFQQKQQVDYIRTATRKNVWYYRDRLNVARGPCSLPVLRECWVQGVIDENTLVWGQGLGDWIPARNVRTLVAQIRTVEVQVATWIKREFALKPALEKVRKSRGDLRQHQSSQVEEMY
;
A
#
# COMPACT_ATOMS: atom_id res chain seq x y z
N MET A 1 51.04 -65.62 -27.02
CA MET A 1 51.28 -64.33 -27.70
C MET A 1 49.92 -63.71 -28.07
N ALA A 2 49.37 -62.89 -27.18
CA ALA A 2 48.19 -62.06 -27.45
C ALA A 2 48.48 -60.69 -26.87
N ASN A 3 48.36 -59.67 -27.73
CA ASN A 3 48.94 -58.34 -27.61
C ASN A 3 47.95 -57.41 -26.90
N GLU A 4 48.31 -56.90 -25.71
CA GLU A 4 47.56 -55.89 -24.97
C GLU A 4 47.62 -54.55 -25.72
N LYS A 5 46.46 -54.02 -26.12
CA LYS A 5 46.36 -52.67 -26.70
C LYS A 5 46.14 -51.65 -25.57
N PRO A 6 46.85 -50.51 -25.55
CA PRO A 6 46.69 -49.52 -24.51
C PRO A 6 45.41 -48.68 -24.68
N VAL A 7 44.70 -48.49 -23.58
CA VAL A 7 43.53 -47.61 -23.43
C VAL A 7 44.00 -46.16 -23.59
N LYS A 8 43.46 -45.45 -24.58
CA LYS A 8 43.74 -44.02 -24.78
C LYS A 8 42.85 -43.20 -23.84
N GLU A 9 43.46 -42.41 -22.96
CA GLU A 9 42.82 -41.40 -22.13
C GLU A 9 42.10 -40.36 -23.00
N ALA A 10 40.78 -40.27 -22.86
CA ALA A 10 39.98 -39.22 -23.45
C ALA A 10 40.12 -37.93 -22.62
N LYS A 11 40.85 -36.96 -23.16
CA LYS A 11 40.93 -35.60 -22.61
C LYS A 11 39.55 -34.94 -22.76
N PHE A 12 38.85 -34.72 -21.66
CA PHE A 12 37.67 -33.86 -21.61
C PHE A 12 38.09 -32.40 -21.85
N ALA A 13 37.97 -31.95 -23.10
CA ALA A 13 38.03 -30.54 -23.44
C ALA A 13 36.72 -29.89 -22.97
N VAL A 14 36.80 -29.04 -21.96
CA VAL A 14 35.70 -28.13 -21.59
C VAL A 14 35.68 -27.03 -22.65
N GLU A 15 34.95 -27.28 -23.73
CA GLU A 15 34.67 -26.26 -24.74
C GLU A 15 33.78 -25.18 -24.12
N GLY A 16 34.36 -23.99 -23.95
CA GLY A 16 33.64 -22.78 -23.57
C GLY A 16 32.63 -22.42 -24.66
N GLY A 17 31.38 -22.85 -24.49
CA GLY A 17 30.25 -22.37 -25.28
C GLY A 17 30.14 -20.83 -25.22
N PRO A 18 29.66 -20.17 -26.28
CA PRO A 18 29.60 -18.71 -26.34
C PRO A 18 28.78 -18.18 -25.17
N ARG A 19 29.41 -17.38 -24.30
CA ARG A 19 28.70 -16.60 -23.27
C ARG A 19 27.71 -15.72 -24.00
N LEU A 20 26.43 -16.09 -23.97
CA LEU A 20 25.34 -15.23 -24.41
C LEU A 20 25.51 -13.91 -23.65
N ALA A 21 25.84 -12.83 -24.38
CA ALA A 21 25.96 -11.52 -23.78
C ALA A 21 24.68 -11.20 -23.01
N PRO A 22 24.75 -10.57 -21.82
CA PRO A 22 23.55 -10.15 -21.12
C PRO A 22 22.74 -9.28 -22.09
N ARG A 23 21.51 -9.72 -22.38
CA ARG A 23 20.60 -9.04 -23.31
C ARG A 23 20.53 -7.59 -22.87
N ARG A 24 21.09 -6.66 -23.67
CA ARG A 24 21.05 -5.24 -23.38
C ARG A 24 19.57 -4.85 -23.32
N VAL A 25 19.05 -4.64 -22.12
CA VAL A 25 17.69 -4.18 -21.92
C VAL A 25 17.66 -2.77 -22.52
N PRO A 26 16.81 -2.48 -23.51
CA PRO A 26 16.74 -1.14 -24.08
C PRO A 26 16.42 -0.12 -22.96
N PRO A 27 16.92 1.12 -23.05
CA PRO A 27 16.64 2.15 -22.06
C PRO A 27 15.13 2.32 -21.91
N ALA A 28 14.66 2.34 -20.67
CA ALA A 28 13.26 2.36 -20.30
C ALA A 28 12.55 3.67 -20.69
N GLY A 29 12.31 3.90 -21.98
CA GLY A 29 11.21 4.73 -22.45
C GLY A 29 9.91 3.97 -22.19
N PHE A 30 8.84 4.67 -21.81
CA PHE A 30 7.52 4.16 -21.42
C PHE A 30 7.17 2.81 -22.08
N ALA A 31 7.57 1.70 -21.44
CA ALA A 31 7.36 0.39 -22.01
C ALA A 31 5.86 0.11 -21.95
N SER A 32 5.20 0.14 -23.10
CA SER A 32 3.81 -0.27 -23.23
C SER A 32 3.70 -1.70 -22.74
N LEU A 33 2.89 -1.92 -21.69
CA LEU A 33 2.56 -3.25 -21.20
C LEU A 33 2.12 -4.11 -22.38
N THR A 34 2.63 -5.34 -22.47
CA THR A 34 2.16 -6.26 -23.50
C THR A 34 0.66 -6.52 -23.29
N PHE A 35 -0.04 -6.94 -24.34
CA PHE A 35 -1.46 -7.25 -24.26
C PHE A 35 -1.79 -8.23 -23.12
N GLN A 36 -0.97 -9.27 -22.95
CA GLN A 36 -1.13 -10.26 -21.88
C GLN A 36 -0.93 -9.66 -20.49
N GLN A 37 0.09 -8.82 -20.31
CA GLN A 37 0.31 -8.12 -19.05
C GLN A 37 -0.86 -7.19 -18.70
N LYS A 38 -1.40 -6.48 -19.70
CA LYS A 38 -2.57 -5.62 -19.52
C LYS A 38 -3.78 -6.42 -19.06
N GLN A 39 -4.07 -7.56 -19.71
CA GLN A 39 -5.17 -8.44 -19.32
C GLN A 39 -5.01 -8.96 -17.88
N GLN A 40 -3.80 -9.34 -17.47
CA GLN A 40 -3.53 -9.77 -16.09
C GLN A 40 -3.79 -8.65 -15.08
N VAL A 41 -3.34 -7.42 -15.37
CA VAL A 41 -3.58 -6.26 -14.50
C VAL A 41 -5.07 -5.95 -14.40
N ASP A 42 -5.79 -5.96 -15.52
CA ASP A 42 -7.24 -5.71 -15.55
C ASP A 42 -8.02 -6.79 -14.80
N TYR A 43 -7.60 -8.05 -14.90
CA TYR A 43 -8.17 -9.15 -14.13
C TYR A 43 -7.96 -8.93 -12.63
N ILE A 44 -6.72 -8.67 -12.18
CA ILE A 44 -6.40 -8.43 -10.76
C ILE A 44 -7.18 -7.22 -10.24
N ARG A 45 -7.28 -6.16 -11.06
CA ARG A 45 -8.04 -4.96 -10.73
C ARG A 45 -9.52 -5.29 -10.50
N THR A 46 -10.12 -6.08 -11.39
CA THR A 46 -11.52 -6.48 -11.31
C THR A 46 -11.78 -7.42 -10.14
N ALA A 47 -10.87 -8.37 -9.89
CA ALA A 47 -10.92 -9.24 -8.73
C ALA A 47 -10.87 -8.44 -7.42
N THR A 48 -9.91 -7.52 -7.28
CA THR A 48 -9.77 -6.63 -6.10
C THR A 48 -11.03 -5.79 -5.86
N ARG A 49 -11.66 -5.28 -6.94
CA ARG A 49 -12.90 -4.48 -6.86
C ARG A 49 -14.11 -5.28 -6.39
N LYS A 50 -14.24 -6.52 -6.86
CA LYS A 50 -15.35 -7.43 -6.51
C LYS A 50 -15.11 -8.19 -5.21
N ASN A 51 -13.92 -8.08 -4.63
CA ASN A 51 -13.54 -8.79 -3.42
C ASN A 51 -14.26 -8.21 -2.19
N VAL A 52 -14.46 -9.08 -1.21
CA VAL A 52 -14.90 -8.72 0.14
C VAL A 52 -13.68 -8.44 0.99
N TRP A 53 -13.65 -7.24 1.58
CA TRP A 53 -12.56 -6.79 2.42
C TRP A 53 -12.98 -6.78 3.89
N TYR A 54 -11.98 -6.88 4.75
CA TYR A 54 -12.07 -6.69 6.18
C TYR A 54 -10.89 -5.80 6.59
N TYR A 55 -11.09 -4.97 7.60
CA TYR A 55 -10.01 -4.13 8.15
C TYR A 55 -10.00 -4.24 9.67
N ARG A 56 -8.84 -4.00 10.28
CA ARG A 56 -8.73 -3.83 11.72
C ARG A 56 -8.72 -2.35 12.05
N ASP A 57 -9.64 -1.95 12.93
CA ASP A 57 -9.67 -0.58 13.45
C ASP A 57 -8.47 -0.34 14.39
N ARG A 58 -8.31 0.90 14.89
CA ARG A 58 -7.28 1.29 15.86
C ARG A 58 -7.31 0.46 17.16
N LEU A 59 -8.47 -0.14 17.46
CA LEU A 59 -8.67 -1.05 18.59
C LEU A 59 -8.33 -2.52 18.25
N ASN A 60 -7.71 -2.78 17.10
CA ASN A 60 -7.39 -4.12 16.57
C ASN A 60 -8.60 -5.04 16.36
N VAL A 61 -9.82 -4.52 16.42
CA VAL A 61 -11.04 -5.28 16.15
C VAL A 61 -11.24 -5.42 14.65
N ALA A 62 -11.42 -6.65 14.18
CA ALA A 62 -11.77 -6.93 12.80
C ALA A 62 -13.19 -6.44 12.51
N ARG A 63 -13.34 -5.57 11.51
CA ARG A 63 -14.61 -5.06 11.00
C ARG A 63 -14.82 -5.56 9.58
N GLY A 64 -16.03 -6.00 9.26
CA GLY A 64 -16.45 -6.40 7.92
C GLY A 64 -17.66 -7.34 7.97
N PRO A 65 -18.16 -7.80 6.81
CA PRO A 65 -17.63 -7.60 5.45
C PRO A 65 -17.84 -6.18 4.91
N CYS A 66 -16.82 -5.61 4.26
CA CYS A 66 -16.92 -4.33 3.57
C CYS A 66 -16.55 -4.45 2.08
N SER A 67 -17.30 -3.72 1.25
CA SER A 67 -17.02 -3.58 -0.17
C SER A 67 -16.01 -2.44 -0.41
N LEU A 68 -15.40 -2.40 -1.60
CA LEU A 68 -14.45 -1.36 -1.95
C LEU A 68 -14.99 0.08 -1.80
N PRO A 69 -16.26 0.41 -2.15
CA PRO A 69 -16.86 1.71 -1.86
C PRO A 69 -16.86 2.07 -0.37
N VAL A 70 -17.27 1.14 0.50
CA VAL A 70 -17.27 1.35 1.96
C VAL A 70 -15.84 1.59 2.45
N LEU A 71 -14.87 0.87 1.92
CA LEU A 71 -13.46 1.05 2.25
C LEU A 71 -12.94 2.44 1.86
N ARG A 72 -13.44 3.01 0.74
CA ARG A 72 -13.17 4.41 0.34
C ARG A 72 -13.76 5.42 1.30
N GLU A 73 -14.99 5.20 1.76
CA GLU A 73 -15.61 6.07 2.77
C GLU A 73 -14.86 6.02 4.10
N CYS A 74 -14.49 4.83 4.57
CA CYS A 74 -13.68 4.65 5.78
C CYS A 74 -12.31 5.35 5.66
N TRP A 75 -11.73 5.38 4.46
CA TRP A 75 -10.51 6.14 4.17
C TRP A 75 -10.72 7.65 4.29
N VAL A 76 -11.78 8.21 3.67
CA VAL A 76 -12.15 9.64 3.79
C VAL A 76 -12.46 10.01 5.25
N GLN A 77 -13.00 9.06 6.02
CA GLN A 77 -13.26 9.24 7.44
C GLN A 77 -12.00 9.18 8.31
N GLY A 78 -10.87 8.68 7.80
CA GLY A 78 -9.63 8.50 8.57
C GLY A 78 -9.69 7.31 9.55
N VAL A 79 -10.61 6.37 9.32
CA VAL A 79 -10.68 5.09 10.06
C VAL A 79 -9.59 4.14 9.56
N ILE A 80 -9.30 4.19 8.26
CA ILE A 80 -8.31 3.35 7.59
C ILE A 80 -7.20 4.24 7.03
N ASP A 81 -5.96 3.86 7.32
CA ASP A 81 -4.73 4.50 6.86
C ASP A 81 -3.87 3.50 6.07
N GLU A 82 -2.72 3.95 5.56
CA GLU A 82 -1.74 3.09 4.87
C GLU A 82 -1.21 1.93 5.74
N ASN A 83 -1.13 2.16 7.05
CA ASN A 83 -0.61 1.19 8.01
C ASN A 83 -1.71 0.29 8.59
N THR A 84 -2.98 0.55 8.26
CA THR A 84 -4.09 -0.28 8.74
C THR A 84 -3.99 -1.68 8.14
N LEU A 85 -4.15 -2.68 8.99
CA LEU A 85 -4.17 -4.08 8.58
C LEU A 85 -5.49 -4.38 7.85
N VAL A 86 -5.37 -4.85 6.63
CA VAL A 86 -6.50 -5.27 5.79
C VAL A 86 -6.36 -6.74 5.45
N TRP A 87 -7.50 -7.39 5.31
CA TRP A 87 -7.60 -8.76 4.84
C TRP A 87 -8.67 -8.83 3.77
N GLY A 88 -8.46 -9.70 2.77
CA GLY A 88 -9.40 -9.90 1.68
C GLY A 88 -9.35 -11.35 1.22
N GLN A 89 -10.36 -11.78 0.50
CA GLN A 89 -10.42 -13.16 -0.01
C GLN A 89 -9.21 -13.42 -0.92
N GLY A 90 -8.44 -14.46 -0.62
CA GLY A 90 -7.20 -14.80 -1.33
C GLY A 90 -5.92 -14.22 -0.72
N LEU A 91 -6.00 -13.40 0.34
CA LEU A 91 -4.85 -13.07 1.18
C LEU A 91 -4.73 -14.14 2.27
N GLY A 92 -3.52 -14.68 2.46
CA GLY A 92 -3.25 -15.66 3.52
C GLY A 92 -3.40 -15.07 4.92
N ASP A 93 -2.95 -13.82 5.11
CA ASP A 93 -2.89 -13.16 6.41
C ASP A 93 -3.31 -11.68 6.34
N TRP A 94 -3.48 -11.07 7.51
CA TRP A 94 -3.66 -9.63 7.67
C TRP A 94 -2.40 -8.88 7.22
N ILE A 95 -2.55 -8.05 6.20
CA ILE A 95 -1.44 -7.34 5.58
C ILE A 95 -1.69 -5.83 5.67
N PRO A 96 -0.68 -4.99 5.97
CA PRO A 96 -0.84 -3.54 5.93
C PRO A 96 -1.32 -3.07 4.56
N ALA A 97 -2.26 -2.12 4.53
CA ALA A 97 -2.85 -1.63 3.28
C ALA A 97 -1.79 -1.17 2.26
N ARG A 98 -0.71 -0.52 2.71
CA ARG A 98 0.43 -0.10 1.86
C ARG A 98 1.08 -1.23 1.06
N ASN A 99 1.05 -2.47 1.55
CA ASN A 99 1.63 -3.62 0.86
C ASN A 99 0.70 -4.11 -0.27
N VAL A 100 -0.60 -3.83 -0.19
CA VAL A 100 -1.59 -4.19 -1.21
C VAL A 100 -1.71 -3.05 -2.23
N ARG A 101 -0.74 -2.96 -3.15
CA ARG A 101 -0.63 -1.86 -4.14
C ARG A 101 -1.88 -1.69 -5.00
N THR A 102 -2.51 -2.80 -5.39
CA THR A 102 -3.72 -2.80 -6.22
C THR A 102 -4.92 -2.22 -5.48
N LEU A 103 -5.00 -2.43 -4.17
CA LEU A 103 -6.07 -1.92 -3.31
C LEU A 103 -5.89 -0.42 -3.05
N VAL A 104 -4.70 0.01 -2.63
CA VAL A 104 -4.42 1.43 -2.34
C VAL A 104 -4.67 2.30 -3.57
N ALA A 105 -4.26 1.84 -4.76
CA ALA A 105 -4.52 2.55 -6.00
C ALA A 105 -6.02 2.67 -6.34
N GLN A 106 -6.85 1.73 -5.87
CA GLN A 106 -8.29 1.76 -6.08
C GLN A 106 -9.04 2.58 -5.02
N ILE A 107 -8.51 2.64 -3.79
CA ILE A 107 -9.08 3.44 -2.72
C ILE A 107 -8.77 4.93 -2.94
N ARG A 108 -7.52 5.25 -3.33
CA ARG A 108 -7.06 6.63 -3.58
C ARG A 108 -7.50 7.16 -4.94
N THR A 109 -8.81 7.25 -5.16
CA THR A 109 -9.34 8.02 -6.28
C THR A 109 -9.15 9.50 -6.02
N VAL A 110 -9.07 10.30 -7.09
CA VAL A 110 -8.94 11.77 -6.99
C VAL A 110 -10.05 12.36 -6.12
N GLU A 111 -11.27 11.83 -6.25
CA GLU A 111 -12.42 12.18 -5.41
C GLU A 111 -12.15 11.99 -3.92
N VAL A 112 -11.56 10.86 -3.52
CA VAL A 112 -11.23 10.55 -2.13
C VAL A 112 -10.14 11.48 -1.60
N GLN A 113 -9.14 11.82 -2.43
CA GLN A 113 -8.09 12.77 -2.07
C GLN A 113 -8.66 14.18 -1.85
N VAL A 114 -9.52 14.64 -2.76
CA VAL A 114 -10.20 15.94 -2.64
C VAL A 114 -11.13 15.95 -1.44
N ALA A 115 -11.94 14.93 -1.22
CA ALA A 115 -12.83 14.83 -0.07
C ALA A 115 -12.05 14.84 1.26
N THR A 116 -10.94 14.11 1.32
CA THR A 116 -10.05 14.09 2.50
C THR A 116 -9.42 15.47 2.73
N TRP A 117 -8.98 16.13 1.66
CA TRP A 117 -8.45 17.49 1.73
C TRP A 117 -9.51 18.50 2.21
N ILE A 118 -10.72 18.50 1.63
CA ILE A 118 -11.82 19.38 2.05
C ILE A 118 -12.18 19.13 3.51
N LYS A 119 -12.36 17.86 3.91
CA LYS A 119 -12.74 17.52 5.29
C LYS A 119 -11.67 17.98 6.29
N ARG A 120 -10.39 17.79 5.94
CA ARG A 120 -9.28 18.26 6.75
C ARG A 120 -9.25 19.79 6.87
N GLU A 121 -9.50 20.48 5.77
CA GLU A 121 -9.40 21.93 5.71
C GLU A 121 -10.59 22.63 6.38
N PHE A 122 -11.81 22.16 6.10
CA PHE A 122 -13.03 22.86 6.52
C PHE A 122 -13.65 22.33 7.82
N ALA A 123 -13.49 21.05 8.17
CA ALA A 123 -14.12 20.50 9.38
C ALA A 123 -13.18 20.51 10.60
N LEU A 124 -11.88 20.26 10.40
CA LEU A 124 -10.94 20.15 11.53
C LEU A 124 -10.41 21.51 11.99
N LYS A 125 -10.16 22.45 11.08
CA LYS A 125 -9.62 23.77 11.42
C LYS A 125 -10.52 24.59 12.36
N PRO A 126 -11.84 24.74 12.12
CA PRO A 126 -12.68 25.51 13.04
C PRO A 126 -12.87 24.80 14.40
N ALA A 127 -12.88 23.47 14.43
CA ALA A 127 -12.96 22.70 15.68
C ALA A 127 -11.69 22.85 16.53
N LEU A 128 -10.51 22.79 15.90
CA LEU A 128 -9.22 22.94 16.58
C LEU A 128 -9.03 24.36 17.12
N GLU A 129 -9.41 25.39 16.35
CA GLU A 129 -9.32 26.78 16.77
C GLU A 129 -10.26 27.08 17.96
N LYS A 130 -11.46 26.49 18.00
CA LYS A 130 -12.33 26.55 19.19
C LYS A 130 -11.68 25.94 20.43
N VAL A 131 -11.01 24.80 20.29
CA VAL A 131 -10.29 24.14 21.41
C VAL A 131 -9.06 24.96 21.85
N ARG A 132 -8.34 25.57 20.91
CA ARG A 132 -7.23 26.48 21.25
C ARG A 132 -7.71 27.70 22.02
N LYS A 133 -8.78 28.34 21.55
CA LYS A 133 -9.34 29.52 22.20
C LYS A 133 -9.83 29.21 23.61
N SER A 134 -10.61 28.14 23.77
CA SER A 134 -11.10 27.70 25.10
C SER A 134 -9.98 27.35 26.08
N ARG A 135 -8.85 26.79 25.61
CA ARG A 135 -7.66 26.57 26.46
C ARG A 135 -6.92 27.87 26.82
N GLY A 136 -6.93 28.86 25.93
CA GLY A 136 -6.40 30.20 26.20
C GLY A 136 -7.23 30.92 27.25
N ASP A 137 -8.55 30.92 27.10
CA ASP A 137 -9.50 31.57 28.01
C ASP A 137 -9.43 30.97 29.43
N LEU A 138 -9.25 29.64 29.54
CA LEU A 138 -9.07 28.94 30.81
C LEU A 138 -7.77 29.34 31.53
N ARG A 139 -6.68 29.51 30.76
CA ARG A 139 -5.39 29.98 31.30
C ARG A 139 -5.48 31.43 31.78
N GLN A 140 -6.20 32.26 31.05
CA GLN A 140 -6.39 33.67 31.40
C GLN A 140 -7.25 33.86 32.65
N HIS A 141 -8.30 33.04 32.83
CA HIS A 141 -9.10 33.03 34.07
C HIS A 141 -8.29 32.56 35.28
N GLN A 142 -7.40 31.58 35.10
CA GLN A 142 -6.52 31.13 36.19
C GLN A 142 -5.50 32.21 36.57
N SER A 143 -4.91 32.93 35.61
CA SER A 143 -3.97 34.00 35.93
C SER A 143 -4.64 35.18 36.66
N SER A 144 -5.85 35.57 36.26
CA SER A 144 -6.57 36.68 36.90
C SER A 144 -6.98 36.36 38.34
N GLN A 145 -7.36 35.11 38.64
CA GLN A 145 -7.65 34.68 40.01
C GLN A 145 -6.44 34.74 40.94
N VAL A 146 -5.23 34.53 40.41
CA VAL A 146 -3.99 34.61 41.21
C VAL A 146 -3.61 36.07 41.49
N GLU A 147 -3.84 36.98 40.55
CA GLU A 147 -3.62 38.42 40.74
C GLU A 147 -4.61 39.05 41.73
N GLU A 148 -5.85 38.56 41.80
CA GLU A 148 -6.88 39.06 42.74
C GLU A 148 -6.65 38.61 44.20
N MET A 149 -5.71 37.68 44.45
CA MET A 149 -5.39 37.14 45.79
C MET A 149 -4.19 37.80 46.49
N TYR A 150 -3.51 38.75 45.84
CA TYR A 150 -2.40 39.54 46.40
C TYR A 150 -2.80 41.01 46.56
#